data_AF-A0ABD1IIN1-F1
#
_entry.id   AF-A0ABD1IIN1-F1
#
_cell.length_a   1.000
_cell.length_b   1.000
_cell.length_c   1.000
_cell.angle_alpha   90.00
_cell.angle_beta   90.00
_cell.angle_gamma   90.00
#
_symmetry.space_group_name_H-M   'P 1'
#
loop_
_entity.id
_entity.type
_entity.pdbx_description
1 polymer ?
#
loop_
_entity_poly.entity_id
_entity_poly.type
_entity_poly.pdbx_seq_one_letter_code
_entity_poly.pdbx_strand_id
1 'polypeptide(L)'
;MASNKITLASILFLTIFTYSNAKLGYLKEIELTVYYQDYSGDQNTTVIEIPGPSIRPLNFSSSGWVLHRVMMSVVFIDGEYKGSTIEIYGNDPRSGQREVPVVGGTGKFRLARGYATFETLYFDPVRSHAIIQSNMTILHY
;
A
#
# COMPACT_ATOMS: atom_id res chain seq x y z
N MET A 1 -41.11 11.39 46.46
CA MET A 1 -39.68 11.54 46.11
C MET A 1 -39.28 10.29 45.32
N ALA A 2 -39.12 10.39 44.00
CA ALA A 2 -38.75 9.24 43.17
C ALA A 2 -37.23 9.02 43.22
N SER A 3 -36.80 7.80 43.58
CA SER A 3 -35.40 7.39 43.60
C SER A 3 -34.96 7.04 42.18
N ASN A 4 -34.14 7.89 41.57
CA ASN A 4 -33.55 7.63 40.26
C ASN A 4 -32.43 6.59 40.42
N LYS A 5 -32.74 5.31 40.18
CA LYS A 5 -31.75 4.23 40.12
C LYS A 5 -31.03 4.26 38.77
N ILE A 6 -29.81 4.80 38.76
CA ILE A 6 -28.92 4.68 37.60
C ILE A 6 -28.45 3.22 37.51
N THR A 7 -28.71 2.56 36.39
CA THR A 7 -28.30 1.16 36.18
C THR A 7 -26.85 1.06 35.73
N LEU A 8 -26.16 -0.03 36.11
CA LEU A 8 -24.77 -0.29 35.73
C LEU A 8 -24.56 -0.24 34.20
N ALA A 9 -25.57 -0.68 33.43
CA ALA A 9 -25.58 -0.62 31.98
C ALA A 9 -25.50 0.83 31.45
N SER A 10 -26.17 1.77 32.11
CA SER A 10 -26.13 3.20 31.76
C SER A 10 -24.74 3.80 31.98
N ILE A 11 -24.04 3.37 33.03
CA ILE A 11 -22.66 3.80 33.33
C ILE A 11 -21.70 3.23 32.28
N LEU A 12 -21.83 1.94 31.94
CA LEU A 12 -20.99 1.29 30.94
C LEU A 12 -21.14 1.94 29.56
N PHE A 13 -22.38 2.22 29.13
CA PHE A 13 -22.67 2.92 27.88
C PHE A 13 -22.03 4.32 27.83
N LEU A 14 -22.11 5.09 28.93
CA LEU A 14 -21.50 6.42 29.02
C LEU A 14 -19.97 6.37 29.02
N THR A 15 -19.37 5.34 29.64
CA THR A 15 -17.91 5.14 29.62
C THR A 15 -17.40 4.77 28.23
N ILE A 16 -18.13 3.96 27.45
CA ILE A 16 -17.77 3.62 26.06
C ILE A 16 -17.80 4.88 25.18
N PHE A 17 -18.83 5.72 25.33
CA PHE A 17 -18.95 6.96 24.55
C PHE A 17 -17.87 8.00 24.90
N THR A 18 -17.52 8.14 26.19
CA THR A 18 -16.47 9.09 26.61
C THR A 18 -15.06 8.62 26.26
N TYR A 19 -14.80 7.30 26.25
CA TYR A 19 -13.53 6.73 25.77
C TYR A 19 -13.34 6.82 24.25
N SER A 20 -14.42 6.94 23.47
CA SER A 20 -14.37 6.98 22.00
C SER A 20 -13.93 8.34 21.40
N ASN A 21 -13.35 9.25 22.19
CA ASN A 21 -12.83 10.51 21.68
C ASN A 21 -11.48 10.31 20.95
N ALA A 22 -11.52 9.77 19.73
CA ALA A 22 -10.36 9.73 18.86
C ALA A 22 -10.06 11.14 18.31
N LYS A 23 -9.02 11.80 18.85
CA LYS A 23 -8.47 13.01 18.23
C LYS A 23 -7.66 12.59 17.00
N LEU A 24 -8.23 12.77 15.82
CA LEU A 24 -7.49 12.68 14.56
C LEU A 24 -6.56 13.90 14.46
N GLY A 25 -5.29 13.68 14.14
CA GLY A 25 -4.30 14.75 13.98
C GLY A 25 -4.59 15.67 12.80
N TYR A 26 -3.63 16.52 12.45
CA TYR A 26 -3.71 17.33 11.22
C TYR A 26 -3.33 16.49 10.01
N LEU A 27 -4.06 16.69 8.91
CA LEU A 27 -3.72 16.06 7.63
C LEU A 27 -2.36 16.58 7.14
N LYS A 28 -1.47 15.67 6.77
CA LYS A 28 -0.15 15.93 6.20
C LYS A 28 -0.11 15.37 4.79
N GLU A 29 0.53 16.12 3.91
CA GLU A 29 0.87 15.69 2.56
C GLU A 29 2.38 15.47 2.47
N ILE A 30 2.78 14.34 1.91
CA ILE A 30 4.18 13.97 1.71
C ILE A 30 4.37 13.52 0.25
N GLU A 31 5.43 14.01 -0.36
CA GLU A 31 5.95 13.52 -1.64
C GLU A 31 7.17 12.64 -1.39
N LEU A 32 7.16 11.43 -1.94
CA LEU A 32 8.24 10.45 -1.81
C LEU A 32 8.65 9.92 -3.18
N THR A 33 9.95 9.90 -3.45
CA THR A 33 10.52 9.22 -4.61
C THR A 33 11.29 7.99 -4.14
N VAL A 34 10.93 6.82 -4.65
CA VAL A 34 11.57 5.53 -4.33
C VAL A 34 12.08 4.90 -5.62
N TYR A 35 13.30 4.36 -5.59
CA TYR A 35 13.87 3.60 -6.69
C TYR A 35 13.89 2.12 -6.35
N TYR A 36 13.17 1.31 -7.13
CA TYR A 36 13.19 -0.14 -7.04
C TYR A 36 14.24 -0.69 -8.00
N GLN A 37 15.05 -1.63 -7.50
CA GLN A 37 15.92 -2.45 -8.33
C GLN A 37 15.34 -3.86 -8.37
N ASP A 38 14.95 -4.30 -9.56
CA ASP A 38 14.37 -5.62 -9.80
C ASP A 38 15.37 -6.45 -10.60
N TYR A 39 16.04 -7.38 -9.91
CA TYR A 39 16.90 -8.41 -10.51
C TYR A 39 16.12 -9.72 -10.54
N SER A 40 15.96 -10.30 -11.74
CA SER A 40 15.19 -11.55 -11.92
C SER A 40 15.98 -12.69 -12.58
N GLY A 41 17.21 -12.42 -13.04
CA GLY A 41 17.97 -13.34 -13.89
C GLY A 41 19.28 -13.89 -13.30
N ASP A 42 19.70 -13.45 -12.12
CA ASP A 42 21.00 -13.81 -11.54
C ASP A 42 20.90 -14.57 -10.19
N GLN A 43 22.05 -14.95 -9.63
CA GLN A 43 22.12 -15.67 -8.34
C GLN A 43 21.64 -14.82 -7.15
N ASN A 44 21.57 -13.48 -7.31
CA ASN A 44 21.10 -12.53 -6.30
C ASN A 44 19.71 -11.99 -6.65
N THR A 45 18.88 -12.86 -7.25
CA THR A 45 17.54 -12.47 -7.67
C THR A 45 16.72 -11.90 -6.52
N THR A 46 16.05 -10.77 -6.78
CA THR A 46 15.08 -10.14 -5.88
C THR A 46 13.66 -10.60 -6.17
N VAL A 47 13.44 -11.30 -7.29
CA VAL A 47 12.12 -11.75 -7.74
C VAL A 47 12.16 -13.22 -8.12
N ILE A 48 11.16 -13.97 -7.65
CA ILE A 48 10.92 -15.35 -8.05
C ILE A 48 9.55 -15.41 -8.71
N GLU A 49 9.50 -15.96 -9.92
CA GLU A 49 8.23 -16.25 -10.56
C GLU A 49 7.52 -17.38 -9.82
N ILE A 50 6.30 -17.12 -9.36
CA ILE A 50 5.44 -18.15 -8.78
C ILE A 50 4.47 -18.59 -9.89
N PRO A 51 4.71 -19.74 -10.54
CA PRO A 51 3.81 -20.23 -11.57
C PRO A 51 2.45 -20.55 -10.97
N GLY A 52 1.38 -20.03 -11.58
CA GLY A 52 0.01 -20.42 -11.28
C GLY A 52 -0.27 -21.87 -11.72
N PRO A 53 -1.37 -22.49 -11.26
CA PRO A 53 -1.73 -23.84 -11.69
C PRO A 53 -1.84 -23.90 -13.21
N SER A 54 -1.24 -24.93 -13.82
CA SER A 54 -1.26 -25.25 -15.26
C SER A 54 -2.62 -25.72 -15.78
N ILE A 55 -3.69 -25.34 -15.10
CA ILE A 55 -5.06 -25.43 -15.59
C ILE A 55 -5.24 -24.19 -16.45
N ARG A 56 -5.64 -24.37 -17.72
CA ARG A 56 -6.05 -23.31 -18.68
C ARG A 56 -6.32 -22.01 -17.94
N PRO A 57 -5.64 -20.89 -18.27
CA PRO A 57 -5.64 -19.72 -17.42
C PRO A 57 -7.08 -19.45 -17.02
N LEU A 58 -7.37 -19.60 -15.72
CA LEU A 58 -8.61 -19.10 -15.14
C LEU A 58 -8.47 -17.59 -15.22
N ASN A 59 -8.65 -17.09 -16.43
CA ASN A 59 -8.78 -15.70 -16.76
C ASN A 59 -10.04 -15.27 -16.00
N PHE A 60 -9.84 -14.60 -14.86
CA PHE A 60 -10.89 -13.76 -14.28
C PHE A 60 -11.14 -12.50 -15.14
N SER A 61 -10.65 -12.47 -16.39
CA SER A 61 -11.10 -11.59 -17.46
C SER A 61 -11.64 -12.44 -18.62
N SER A 62 -12.97 -12.42 -18.83
CA SER A 62 -13.59 -13.01 -20.01
C SER A 62 -13.20 -12.32 -21.34
N SER A 63 -12.25 -11.39 -21.31
CA SER A 63 -11.72 -10.65 -22.44
C SER A 63 -10.20 -10.72 -22.36
N GLY A 64 -9.52 -11.18 -23.41
CA GLY A 64 -8.08 -11.49 -23.47
C GLY A 64 -7.11 -10.32 -23.29
N TRP A 65 -7.30 -9.50 -22.27
CA TRP A 65 -6.39 -8.47 -21.79
C TRP A 65 -5.60 -9.00 -20.61
N VAL A 66 -4.27 -8.93 -20.69
CA VAL A 66 -3.38 -9.19 -19.55
C VAL A 66 -3.56 -8.05 -18.55
N LEU A 67 -4.31 -8.29 -17.48
CA LEU A 67 -4.42 -7.35 -16.36
C LEU A 67 -3.19 -7.53 -15.47
N HIS A 68 -2.15 -6.75 -15.76
CA HIS A 68 -1.03 -6.60 -14.87
C HIS A 68 -1.49 -5.84 -13.62
N ARG A 69 -1.26 -6.44 -12.45
CA ARG A 69 -1.55 -5.82 -11.15
C ARG A 69 -0.26 -5.72 -10.37
N VAL A 70 -0.15 -4.66 -9.58
CA VAL A 70 0.90 -4.54 -8.57
C VAL A 70 0.26 -4.65 -7.19
N MET A 71 0.92 -5.41 -6.32
CA MET A 71 0.62 -5.49 -4.89
C MET A 71 1.98 -5.44 -4.18
N MET A 72 2.23 -4.36 -3.45
CA MET A 72 3.53 -4.17 -2.80
C MET A 72 3.40 -3.37 -1.51
N SER A 73 4.30 -3.69 -0.57
CA SER A 73 4.49 -2.97 0.69
C SER A 73 5.86 -2.31 0.67
N VAL A 74 5.90 -0.98 0.80
CA VAL A 74 7.15 -0.23 0.99
C VAL A 74 7.42 -0.17 2.49
N VAL A 75 8.46 -0.88 2.93
CA VAL A 75 8.82 -0.99 4.36
C VAL A 75 10.04 -0.13 4.65
N PHE A 76 9.89 0.85 5.54
CA PHE A 76 10.99 1.73 5.94
C PHE A 76 11.78 1.09 7.08
N ILE A 77 13.04 0.74 6.82
CA ILE A 77 13.91 0.08 7.80
C ILE A 77 14.83 1.05 8.58
N ASP A 78 14.95 2.28 8.10
CA ASP A 78 15.79 3.31 8.73
C ASP A 78 15.25 4.73 8.49
N GLY A 79 15.88 5.72 9.13
CA GLY A 79 15.55 7.13 8.99
C GLY A 79 14.27 7.54 9.72
N GLU A 80 13.69 8.67 9.28
CA GLU A 80 12.54 9.28 9.95
C GLU A 80 11.30 8.35 9.99
N TYR A 81 11.12 7.52 8.96
CA TYR A 81 9.94 6.67 8.79
C TYR A 81 10.15 5.23 9.27
N LYS A 82 11.29 4.93 9.91
CA LYS A 82 11.65 3.59 10.39
C LYS A 82 10.48 2.88 11.10
N GLY A 83 10.21 1.65 10.66
CA GLY A 83 9.13 0.80 11.17
C GLY A 83 7.74 1.12 10.60
N SER A 84 7.61 2.12 9.73
CA SER A 84 6.36 2.43 9.03
C SER A 84 6.30 1.70 7.69
N THR A 85 5.08 1.54 7.15
CA THR A 85 4.87 0.97 5.81
C THR A 85 3.89 1.80 4.99
N ILE A 86 4.02 1.72 3.66
CA ILE A 86 3.04 2.22 2.69
C ILE A 86 2.60 1.03 1.84
N GLU A 87 1.29 0.90 1.62
CA GLU A 87 0.71 -0.21 0.88
C GLU A 87 0.16 0.29 -0.46
N ILE A 88 0.53 -0.40 -1.54
CA ILE A 88 0.13 -0.07 -2.92
C ILE A 88 -0.55 -1.28 -3.53
N TYR A 89 -1.74 -1.07 -4.11
CA TYR A 89 -2.46 -2.13 -4.80
C TYR A 89 -3.34 -1.60 -5.93
N GLY A 90 -3.13 -2.06 -7.16
CA GLY A 90 -3.98 -1.68 -8.27
C GLY A 90 -3.53 -2.23 -9.61
N ASN A 91 -4.20 -1.74 -10.67
CA ASN A 91 -3.89 -2.11 -12.04
C ASN A 91 -2.65 -1.35 -12.52
N ASP A 92 -1.66 -2.06 -13.02
CA ASP A 92 -0.45 -1.50 -13.62
C ASP A 92 -0.45 -1.89 -15.10
N PRO A 93 -0.89 -1.03 -16.03
CA PRO A 93 -0.97 -1.38 -17.45
C PRO A 93 0.40 -1.64 -18.10
N ARG A 94 1.54 -1.44 -17.42
CA ARG A 94 2.92 -1.60 -17.93
C ARG A 94 3.25 -0.84 -19.24
N SER A 95 2.33 -0.01 -19.72
CA SER A 95 2.49 0.89 -20.87
C SER A 95 1.76 2.21 -20.59
N GLY A 96 2.38 3.35 -20.92
CA GLY A 96 1.83 4.68 -20.66
C GLY A 96 2.06 5.17 -19.22
N GLN A 97 1.26 6.13 -18.75
CA GLN A 97 1.30 6.61 -17.36
C GLN A 97 0.80 5.51 -16.42
N ARG A 98 1.70 4.98 -15.57
CA ARG A 98 1.40 3.89 -14.62
C ARG A 98 1.09 4.50 -13.25
N GLU A 99 -0.16 4.89 -13.04
CA GLU A 99 -0.64 5.34 -11.74
C GLU A 99 -1.35 4.21 -11.00
N VAL A 100 -1.00 4.03 -9.72
CA VAL A 100 -1.56 3.00 -8.85
C VAL A 100 -1.89 3.62 -7.49
N PRO A 101 -3.04 3.31 -6.87
CA PRO A 101 -3.40 3.92 -5.60
C PRO A 101 -2.53 3.42 -4.45
N VAL A 102 -2.22 4.35 -3.54
CA VAL A 102 -1.78 4.04 -2.18
C VAL A 102 -3.03 3.73 -1.37
N VAL A 103 -3.15 2.47 -0.96
CA VAL A 103 -4.36 1.93 -0.33
C VAL A 103 -4.30 1.92 1.20
N GLY A 104 -3.13 2.19 1.77
CA GLY A 104 -2.96 2.23 3.21
C GLY A 104 -1.52 2.46 3.64
N GLY A 105 -1.32 2.36 4.95
CA GLY A 105 -0.01 2.43 5.58
C GLY A 105 -0.08 2.17 7.07
N THR A 106 1.08 1.92 7.67
CA THR A 106 1.25 1.66 9.10
C THR A 106 2.22 2.66 9.72
N GLY A 107 2.31 2.67 11.06
CA GLY A 107 3.21 3.58 11.78
C GLY A 107 2.87 5.05 11.52
N LYS A 108 3.86 5.81 11.01
CA LYS A 108 3.68 7.22 10.65
C LYS A 108 2.73 7.45 9.48
N PHE A 109 2.51 6.45 8.64
CA PHE A 109 1.59 6.50 7.50
C PHE A 109 0.21 5.90 7.84
N ARG A 110 -0.21 5.92 9.11
CA ARG A 110 -1.53 5.43 9.49
C ARG A 110 -2.62 6.25 8.79
N LEU A 111 -3.61 5.56 8.23
CA LEU A 111 -4.68 6.14 7.38
C LEU A 111 -4.16 6.77 6.09
N ALA A 112 -2.97 6.38 5.63
CA ALA A 112 -2.42 6.86 4.36
C ALA A 112 -3.35 6.54 3.19
N ARG A 113 -3.48 7.51 2.30
CA ARG A 113 -4.17 7.41 1.01
C ARG A 113 -3.47 8.31 0.00
N GLY A 114 -3.56 7.98 -1.27
CA GLY A 114 -2.91 8.76 -2.32
C GLY A 114 -2.68 7.93 -3.56
N TYR A 115 -1.64 8.27 -4.32
CA TYR A 115 -1.28 7.58 -5.55
C TYR A 115 0.24 7.49 -5.71
N ALA A 116 0.67 6.49 -6.46
CA ALA A 116 2.03 6.24 -6.86
C ALA A 116 2.08 6.21 -8.39
N THR A 117 3.05 6.90 -8.99
CA THR A 117 3.34 6.80 -10.42
C THR A 117 4.63 6.02 -10.61
N PHE A 118 4.70 5.15 -11.62
CA PHE A 118 5.87 4.32 -11.89
C PHE A 118 6.47 4.62 -13.26
N GLU A 119 7.80 4.83 -13.30
CA GLU A 119 8.57 5.04 -14.52
C GLU A 119 9.76 4.07 -14.55
N THR A 120 9.91 3.32 -15.64
CA THR A 120 11.06 2.42 -15.80
C THR A 120 12.18 3.24 -16.41
N LEU A 121 13.19 3.58 -15.59
CA LEU A 121 14.32 4.40 -16.02
C LEU A 121 15.37 3.58 -16.75
N TYR A 122 15.47 2.29 -16.42
CA TYR A 122 16.44 1.38 -17.01
C TYR A 122 15.87 -0.03 -17.10
N PHE A 123 16.16 -0.73 -18.19
CA PHE A 123 15.84 -2.14 -18.37
C PHE A 123 16.92 -2.83 -19.21
N ASP A 124 17.59 -3.82 -18.62
CA ASP A 124 18.52 -4.72 -19.30
C ASP A 124 17.89 -6.13 -19.39
N PRO A 125 17.45 -6.55 -20.58
CA PRO A 125 16.83 -7.86 -20.75
C PRO A 125 17.82 -9.01 -20.60
N VAL A 126 19.11 -8.80 -20.91
CA VAL A 126 20.14 -9.85 -20.84
C VAL A 126 20.45 -10.21 -19.39
N ARG A 127 20.53 -9.20 -18.53
CA ARG A 127 20.72 -9.38 -17.08
C ARG A 127 19.42 -9.52 -16.31
N SER A 128 18.29 -9.33 -16.99
CA SER A 128 16.95 -9.26 -16.39
C SER A 128 16.91 -8.32 -15.18
N HIS A 129 17.45 -7.12 -15.38
CA HIS A 129 17.55 -6.07 -14.36
C HIS A 129 16.78 -4.83 -14.79
N ALA A 130 15.91 -4.34 -13.91
CA ALA A 130 15.17 -3.09 -14.11
C ALA A 130 15.40 -2.12 -12.94
N ILE A 131 15.49 -0.82 -13.27
CA ILE A 131 15.40 0.27 -12.29
C ILE A 131 14.09 1.01 -12.53
N ILE A 132 13.25 1.05 -11.51
CA ILE A 132 11.92 1.65 -11.58
C ILE A 132 11.85 2.77 -10.55
N GLN A 133 11.61 4.00 -11.02
CA GLN A 133 11.30 5.13 -10.16
C GLN A 133 9.81 5.12 -9.81
N SER A 134 9.49 5.39 -8.56
CA SER A 134 8.14 5.60 -8.09
C SER A 134 8.02 6.92 -7.36
N ASN A 135 7.18 7.81 -7.88
CA ASN A 135 6.82 9.06 -7.23
C ASN A 135 5.47 8.90 -6.57
N MET A 136 5.39 9.17 -5.28
CA MET A 136 4.20 8.97 -4.46
C MET A 136 3.78 10.27 -3.82
N THR A 137 2.49 10.60 -3.91
CA THR A 137 1.86 11.67 -3.16
C THR A 137 0.93 11.03 -2.14
N ILE A 138 1.20 11.27 -0.85
CA ILE A 138 0.57 10.57 0.26
C ILE A 138 -0.04 11.55 1.25
N LEU A 139 -1.32 11.36 1.53
CA LEU A 139 -2.06 12.04 2.58
C LEU A 139 -2.18 11.14 3.81
N HIS A 140 -1.72 11.60 4.98
CA HIS A 140 -1.82 10.86 6.25
C HIS A 140 -1.99 11.82 7.45
N TYR A 141 -2.00 11.32 8.69
CA TYR A 141 -2.14 12.13 9.92
C TYR A 141 -0.92 12.01 10.84
#